data_AF-A0AA85EUT8-F1
#
_entry.id   AF-A0AA85EUT8-F1
#
_cell.length_a   1.000
_cell.length_b   1.000
_cell.length_c   1.000
_cell.angle_alpha   90.00
_cell.angle_beta   90.00
_cell.angle_gamma   90.00
#
_symmetry.space_group_name_H-M   'P 1'
#
loop_
_entity.id
_entity.type
_entity.pdbx_description
1 polymer ?
#
loop_
_entity_poly.entity_id
_entity_poly.type
_entity_poly.pdbx_seq_one_letter_code
_entity_poly.pdbx_strand_id
1 'polypeptide(L)'
;MEPQKVIVKSTGMPEDMQEHAIKTCLKAMRVLQHDKDVASTLKREFNEKYGRTWHCVVGSNYGSNISHVDEGFIYFFADTKSILLFRTEYV
;
A
#
# COMPACT_ATOMS: atom_id res chain seq x y z
N MET A 1 -9.79 -12.21 -17.69
CA MET A 1 -8.78 -12.06 -16.62
C MET A 1 -9.44 -12.48 -15.33
N GLU A 2 -8.86 -13.41 -14.59
CA GLU A 2 -9.37 -13.80 -13.28
C GLU A 2 -9.29 -12.59 -12.31
N PRO A 3 -10.23 -12.47 -11.36
CA PRO A 3 -10.20 -11.40 -10.38
C PRO A 3 -8.94 -11.55 -9.51
N GLN A 4 -8.13 -10.49 -9.48
CA GLN A 4 -6.93 -10.41 -8.65
C GLN A 4 -7.33 -10.57 -7.18
N LYS A 5 -6.79 -11.59 -6.51
CA LYS A 5 -7.22 -11.93 -5.14
C LYS A 5 -6.57 -10.97 -4.16
N VAL A 6 -7.40 -10.18 -3.47
CA VAL A 6 -6.94 -9.25 -2.43
C VAL A 6 -7.32 -9.77 -1.05
N ILE A 7 -6.36 -9.76 -0.13
CA ILE A 7 -6.56 -10.17 1.26
C ILE A 7 -5.92 -9.14 2.18
N VAL A 8 -6.74 -8.33 2.85
CA VAL A 8 -6.27 -7.43 3.91
C VAL A 8 -5.89 -8.25 5.13
N LYS A 9 -4.69 -8.02 5.66
CA LYS A 9 -4.15 -8.74 6.82
C LYS A 9 -4.20 -7.91 8.09
N SER A 10 -3.90 -6.63 7.98
CA SER A 10 -3.99 -5.68 9.08
C SER A 10 -4.12 -4.27 8.52
N THR A 11 -4.85 -3.41 9.22
CA THR A 11 -5.03 -2.02 8.82
C THR A 11 -5.51 -1.19 10.00
N GLY A 12 -5.10 0.07 10.05
CA GLY A 12 -5.71 1.10 10.88
C GLY A 12 -6.54 2.10 10.07
N MET A 13 -6.53 2.01 8.73
CA MET A 13 -7.19 2.98 7.86
C MET A 13 -8.71 2.88 7.90
N PRO A 14 -9.44 3.99 7.69
CA PRO A 14 -10.86 3.96 7.35
C PRO A 14 -11.15 3.18 6.05
N GLU A 15 -12.35 2.62 5.93
CA GLU A 15 -12.73 1.71 4.83
C GLU A 15 -12.55 2.35 3.43
N ASP A 16 -12.93 3.61 3.26
CA ASP A 16 -12.77 4.36 2.01
C ASP A 16 -11.30 4.53 1.62
N MET A 17 -10.42 4.74 2.60
CA MET A 17 -8.98 4.84 2.39
C MET A 17 -8.36 3.47 2.06
N GLN A 18 -8.82 2.39 2.70
CA GLN A 18 -8.43 1.02 2.35
C GLN A 18 -8.81 0.67 0.92
N GLU A 19 -10.06 0.94 0.53
CA GLU A 19 -10.52 0.73 -0.84
C GLU A 19 -9.68 1.50 -1.85
N HIS A 20 -9.34 2.75 -1.53
CA HIS A 20 -8.48 3.57 -2.38
C HIS A 20 -7.07 2.98 -2.50
N ALA A 21 -6.47 2.51 -1.41
CA ALA A 21 -5.17 1.84 -1.44
C ALA A 21 -5.18 0.61 -2.37
N ILE A 22 -6.19 -0.24 -2.21
CA ILE A 22 -6.35 -1.47 -3.00
C ILE A 22 -6.57 -1.13 -4.48
N LYS A 23 -7.51 -0.22 -4.79
CA LYS A 23 -7.81 0.18 -6.17
C LYS A 23 -6.56 0.77 -6.87
N THR A 24 -5.82 1.63 -6.18
CA THR A 24 -4.57 2.21 -6.69
C THR A 24 -3.50 1.15 -6.92
N CYS A 25 -3.34 0.20 -6.00
CA CYS A 25 -2.41 -0.93 -6.15
C CYS A 25 -2.75 -1.81 -7.35
N LEU A 26 -4.00 -2.26 -7.47
CA LEU A 26 -4.44 -3.12 -8.56
C LEU A 26 -4.28 -2.44 -9.93
N LYS A 27 -4.59 -1.13 -10.01
CA LYS A 27 -4.37 -0.35 -11.23
C LYS A 27 -2.89 -0.28 -11.59
N ALA A 28 -2.03 -0.01 -10.60
CA ALA A 28 -0.59 0.07 -10.80
C ALA A 28 0.01 -1.29 -11.23
N MET A 29 -0.39 -2.40 -10.59
CA MET A 29 0.10 -3.75 -10.93
C MET A 29 -0.30 -4.22 -12.33
N ARG A 30 -1.39 -3.68 -12.91
CA ARG A 30 -1.80 -4.00 -14.29
C ARG A 30 -0.92 -3.35 -15.35
N VAL A 31 -0.30 -2.22 -15.04
CA VAL A 31 0.42 -1.39 -16.02
C VAL A 31 1.93 -1.34 -15.79
N LEU A 32 2.37 -1.57 -14.55
CA LEU A 32 3.78 -1.51 -14.15
C LEU A 32 4.34 -2.91 -13.96
N GLN A 33 5.56 -3.14 -14.47
CA GLN A 33 6.23 -4.44 -14.37
C GLN A 33 7.07 -4.59 -13.10
N HIS A 34 7.56 -3.48 -12.54
CA HIS A 34 8.47 -3.52 -11.39
C HIS A 34 7.77 -3.12 -10.09
N ASP A 35 7.98 -3.94 -9.04
CA ASP A 35 7.45 -3.72 -7.69
C ASP A 35 7.76 -2.31 -7.15
N LYS A 36 8.96 -1.78 -7.45
CA LYS A 36 9.39 -0.42 -7.05
C LYS A 36 8.50 0.68 -7.64
N ASP A 37 7.97 0.48 -8.85
CA ASP A 37 7.18 1.49 -9.54
C ASP A 37 5.74 1.48 -8.99
N VAL A 38 5.23 0.29 -8.65
CA VAL A 38 3.97 0.11 -7.92
C VAL A 38 4.08 0.82 -6.56
N ALA A 39 5.12 0.51 -5.78
CA ALA A 39 5.35 1.15 -4.48
C ALA A 39 5.45 2.69 -4.59
N SER A 40 6.17 3.18 -5.60
CA SER A 40 6.31 4.62 -5.86
C SER A 40 4.97 5.28 -6.22
N THR A 41 4.12 4.59 -6.97
CA THR A 41 2.78 5.07 -7.34
C THR A 41 1.90 5.19 -6.10
N LEU A 42 1.79 4.15 -5.28
CA LEU A 42 1.03 4.20 -4.02
C LEU A 42 1.53 5.31 -3.09
N LYS A 43 2.85 5.40 -2.90
CA LYS A 43 3.48 6.45 -2.10
C LYS A 43 3.12 7.84 -2.61
N ARG A 44 3.23 8.09 -3.92
CA ARG A 44 2.93 9.41 -4.50
C ARG A 44 1.46 9.77 -4.31
N GLU A 45 0.55 8.87 -4.69
CA GLU A 45 -0.89 9.10 -4.61
C GLU A 45 -1.34 9.42 -3.19
N PHE A 46 -0.81 8.69 -2.21
CA PHE A 46 -1.15 8.90 -0.80
C PHE A 46 -0.52 10.16 -0.23
N ASN A 47 0.72 10.50 -0.62
CA ASN A 47 1.33 11.78 -0.26
C ASN A 47 0.54 12.98 -0.78
N GLU A 48 0.00 12.89 -1.99
CA GLU A 48 -0.78 13.97 -2.62
C GLU A 48 -2.19 14.08 -2.02
N LYS A 49 -2.87 12.96 -1.78
CA LYS A 49 -4.26 12.95 -1.30
C LYS A 49 -4.41 13.08 0.21
N TYR A 50 -3.53 12.45 0.98
CA TYR A 50 -3.67 12.31 2.44
C TYR A 50 -2.54 13.00 3.23
N GLY A 51 -1.70 13.79 2.54
CA GLY A 51 -0.59 14.51 3.13
C GLY A 51 0.64 13.63 3.38
N ARG A 52 1.81 14.27 3.42
CA ARG A 52 3.11 13.60 3.61
C ARG A 52 3.34 13.20 5.09
N THR A 53 4.19 12.22 5.40
CA THR A 53 5.05 11.41 4.51
C THR A 53 4.64 9.94 4.54
N TRP A 54 4.28 9.41 3.38
CA TRP A 54 3.97 8.00 3.14
C TRP A 54 5.16 7.22 2.62
N HIS A 55 5.20 5.94 2.99
CA HIS A 55 6.15 4.94 2.55
C HIS A 55 5.38 3.71 2.08
N CYS A 56 5.92 3.04 1.06
CA CYS A 56 5.31 1.83 0.53
C CYS A 56 6.40 0.79 0.25
N VAL A 57 6.12 -0.46 0.61
CA VAL A 57 6.93 -1.63 0.31
C VAL A 57 6.06 -2.62 -0.45
N VAL A 58 6.58 -3.13 -1.56
CA VAL A 58 5.94 -4.17 -2.38
C VAL A 58 6.97 -5.28 -2.58
N GLY A 59 6.59 -6.52 -2.33
CA GLY A 59 7.47 -7.65 -2.53
C GLY A 59 6.79 -8.99 -2.28
N SER A 60 7.43 -10.09 -2.67
CA SER A 60 6.90 -11.44 -2.42
C SER A 60 7.34 -12.03 -1.08
N ASN A 61 8.44 -11.50 -0.51
CA ASN A 61 8.98 -11.98 0.75
C ASN A 61 9.75 -10.86 1.46
N TYR A 62 9.24 -10.40 2.60
CA TYR A 62 9.92 -9.48 3.50
C TYR A 62 9.36 -9.59 4.92
N GLY A 63 10.18 -9.22 5.90
CA GLY A 63 9.73 -8.89 7.25
C GLY A 63 9.82 -7.38 7.46
N SER A 64 8.92 -6.83 8.26
CA SER A 64 8.91 -5.41 8.61
C SER A 64 8.64 -5.21 10.09
N ASN A 65 9.42 -4.35 10.74
CA ASN A 65 9.14 -3.81 12.06
C ASN A 65 9.23 -2.28 11.96
N ILE A 66 8.11 -1.60 12.07
CA ILE A 66 7.99 -0.16 11.78
C ILE A 66 7.09 0.53 12.79
N SER A 67 7.40 1.79 13.09
CA SER A 67 6.47 2.71 13.73
C SER A 67 5.75 3.53 12.66
N HIS A 68 4.45 3.73 12.85
CA HIS A 68 3.59 4.49 11.95
C HIS A 68 2.58 5.27 12.78
N VAL A 69 2.00 6.29 12.18
CA VAL A 69 0.92 7.05 12.82
C VAL A 69 -0.38 6.24 12.84
N ASP A 70 -1.23 6.52 13.82
CA ASP A 70 -2.58 5.96 13.89
C ASP A 70 -3.36 6.31 12.61
N GLU A 71 -4.23 5.38 12.19
CA GLU A 71 -5.03 5.43 10.97
C GLU A 71 -4.24 5.51 9.63
N GLY A 72 -2.91 5.59 9.68
CA GLY A 72 -2.04 5.73 8.53
C GLY A 72 -1.44 4.43 8.02
N PHE A 73 -2.09 3.27 8.18
CA PHE A 73 -1.46 1.96 7.93
C PHE A 73 -2.39 0.91 7.28
N ILE A 74 -1.86 0.20 6.29
CA ILE A 74 -2.47 -0.99 5.70
C ILE A 74 -1.41 -2.01 5.25
N TYR A 75 -1.68 -3.28 5.54
CA TYR A 75 -0.93 -4.44 5.08
C TYR A 75 -1.88 -5.45 4.44
N PHE A 76 -1.65 -5.76 3.17
CA PHE A 76 -2.51 -6.68 2.40
C PHE A 76 -1.71 -7.46 1.36
N PHE A 77 -2.29 -8.56 0.89
CA PHE A 77 -1.80 -9.32 -0.25
C PHE A 77 -2.63 -9.01 -1.49
N ALA A 78 -1.96 -8.85 -2.64
CA ALA A 78 -2.56 -8.88 -3.97
C ALA A 78 -1.81 -9.93 -4.80
N ASP A 79 -2.50 -11.01 -5.14
CA ASP A 79 -1.91 -12.25 -5.70
C ASP A 79 -0.73 -12.78 -4.88
N THR A 80 0.49 -12.74 -5.44
CA THR A 80 1.73 -13.26 -4.85
C THR A 80 2.59 -12.17 -4.21
N LYS A 81 2.07 -10.94 -4.14
CA LYS A 81 2.76 -9.77 -3.59
C LYS A 81 2.08 -9.35 -2.30
N SER A 82 2.89 -9.08 -1.28
CA SER A 82 2.47 -8.31 -0.13
C SER A 82 2.76 -6.82 -0.36
N ILE A 83 1.83 -6.00 0.11
CA ILE A 83 1.88 -4.54 0.05
C ILE A 83 1.75 -4.03 1.47
N LEU A 84 2.75 -3.25 1.88
CA LEU A 84 2.76 -2.50 3.12
C LEU A 84 2.79 -1.01 2.77
N LEU A 85 1.76 -0.28 3.14
CA LEU A 85 1.65 1.17 2.93
C LEU A 85 1.40 1.81 4.29
N PHE A 86 2.27 2.75 4.68
CA PHE A 86 2.22 3.37 5.99
C PHE A 86 2.70 4.82 5.99
N ARG A 87 2.17 5.61 6.91
CA ARG A 87 2.55 7.00 7.14
C ARG A 87 3.39 7.14 8.40
N THR A 88 4.38 8.02 8.33
CA THR A 88 5.19 8.45 9.48
C THR A 88 5.02 9.94 9.71
N GLU A 89 5.07 10.37 10.97
CA GLU A 89 5.27 11.77 11.32
C GLU A 89 6.77 12.12 11.26
N TYR A 90 7.07 13.38 10.95
CA TYR A 90 8.39 13.92 11.27
C TYR A 90 8.43 14.10 12.77
N VAL A 91 9.27 13.33 13.45
CA VAL A 91 9.71 13.68 14.80
C VAL A 91 10.73 14.81 14.69
#